data_AF-A0A7C3HKR3-F1
#
_entry.id   AF-A0A7C3HKR3-F1
#
_cell.length_a   1.000
_cell.length_b   1.000
_cell.length_c   1.000
_cell.angle_alpha   90.00
_cell.angle_beta   90.00
_cell.angle_gamma   90.00
#
_symmetry.space_group_name_H-M   'P 1'
#
loop_
_entity.id
_entity.type
_entity.pdbx_description
1 polymer ?
#
loop_
_entity_poly.entity_id
_entity_poly.type
_entity_poly.pdbx_seq_one_letter_code
_entity_poly.pdbx_strand_id
1 'polypeptide(L)'
;MQRIYDETAPKKSANLSVNSDLLKKARELNINLSATLEHALMQQVKKVARETWLKENKQALNSLNDLAEENGLFSDSYRNF
;
A
#
# COMPACT_ATOMS: atom_id res chain seq x y z
N MET A 1 -0.15 -6.45 10.33
CA MET A 1 -0.35 -5.99 8.94
C MET A 1 0.12 -7.07 8.00
N GLN A 2 -0.68 -7.41 6.98
CA GLN A 2 -0.29 -8.38 5.97
C GLN A 2 0.97 -7.87 5.25
N ARG A 3 2.05 -8.65 5.28
CA ARG A 3 3.29 -8.30 4.55
C ARG A 3 3.00 -8.44 3.07
N ILE A 4 3.11 -7.33 2.32
CA ILE A 4 2.75 -7.27 0.90
C ILE A 4 3.88 -7.83 0.01
N TYR A 5 5.10 -7.90 0.56
CA TYR A 5 6.25 -8.58 -0.02
C TYR A 5 7.21 -8.99 1.11
N ASP A 6 8.22 -9.80 0.78
CA ASP A 6 9.27 -10.21 1.70
C ASP A 6 10.39 -9.15 1.76
N GLU A 7 10.51 -8.48 2.91
CA GLU A 7 11.54 -7.47 3.18
C GLU A 7 12.95 -8.07 3.33
N THR A 8 13.06 -9.38 3.55
CA THR A 8 14.33 -10.09 3.71
C THR A 8 14.85 -10.70 2.41
N ALA A 9 14.05 -10.62 1.34
CA ALA A 9 14.43 -11.15 0.04
C ALA A 9 15.71 -10.45 -0.49
N PRO A 10 16.64 -11.18 -1.10
CA PRO A 10 17.86 -10.60 -1.64
C PRO A 10 17.55 -9.64 -2.79
N LYS A 11 18.29 -8.52 -2.84
CA LYS A 11 18.15 -7.55 -3.94
C LYS A 11 18.56 -8.20 -5.26
N LYS A 12 17.73 -8.04 -6.28
CA LYS A 12 17.99 -8.50 -7.63
C LYS A 12 18.12 -7.30 -8.56
N SER A 13 19.08 -7.35 -9.49
CA SER A 13 19.19 -6.34 -10.53
C SER A 13 17.95 -6.40 -11.45
N ALA A 14 17.42 -5.23 -11.77
CA ALA A 14 16.32 -5.07 -12.72
C ALA A 14 16.78 -4.16 -13.85
N ASN A 15 16.62 -4.61 -15.10
CA ASN A 15 16.83 -3.77 -16.27
C ASN A 15 15.54 -3.01 -16.53
N LEU A 16 15.61 -1.68 -16.54
CA LEU A 16 14.44 -0.82 -16.75
C LEU A 16 14.83 0.45 -17.51
N SER A 17 13.87 1.00 -18.24
CA SER A 17 14.04 2.24 -19.01
C SER A 17 13.56 3.44 -18.19
N VAL A 18 14.41 4.44 -18.03
CA VAL A 18 14.09 5.72 -17.36
C VAL A 18 14.50 6.86 -18.27
N ASN A 19 13.83 8.01 -18.14
CA ASN A 19 14.24 9.24 -18.79
C ASN A 19 15.73 9.57 -18.47
N SER A 20 16.51 9.83 -19.51
CA SER A 20 17.96 10.04 -19.40
C SER A 20 18.33 11.35 -18.69
N ASP A 21 17.58 12.44 -18.91
CA ASP A 21 17.79 13.72 -18.21
C ASP A 21 17.50 13.57 -16.72
N LEU A 22 16.42 12.86 -16.37
CA LEU A 22 16.07 12.58 -14.97
C LEU A 22 17.17 11.79 -14.27
N LEU A 23 17.71 10.75 -14.93
CA LEU A 23 18.83 9.97 -14.37
C LEU A 23 20.08 10.83 -14.17
N LYS A 24 20.38 11.71 -15.13
CA LYS A 24 21.52 12.63 -15.03
C LYS A 24 21.36 13.57 -13.83
N LYS A 25 20.21 14.24 -13.71
CA LYS A 25 19.90 15.14 -12.59
C LYS A 25 19.92 14.43 -11.25
N ALA A 26 19.37 13.22 -11.18
CA ALA A 26 19.39 12.44 -9.95
C ALA A 26 20.83 12.12 -9.49
N ARG A 27 21.73 11.80 -10.43
CA ARG A 27 23.15 11.60 -10.13
C ARG A 27 23.85 12.89 -9.70
N GLU A 28 23.59 14.00 -10.38
CA GLU A 28 24.14 15.33 -10.01
C GLU A 28 23.71 15.75 -8.59
N LEU A 29 22.49 15.39 -8.20
CA LEU A 29 21.93 15.64 -6.87
C LEU A 29 22.33 14.58 -5.83
N ASN A 30 23.20 13.63 -6.17
CA ASN A 30 23.62 12.51 -5.30
C ASN A 30 22.45 11.68 -4.73
N ILE A 31 21.36 11.54 -5.50
CA ILE A 31 20.21 10.73 -5.11
C ILE A 31 20.56 9.23 -5.22
N ASN A 32 20.28 8.48 -4.15
CA ASN A 32 20.43 7.03 -4.17
C ASN A 32 19.30 6.37 -4.98
N LEU A 33 19.56 6.17 -6.28
CA LEU A 33 18.61 5.61 -7.23
C LEU A 33 17.97 4.30 -6.76
N SER A 34 18.76 3.38 -6.20
CA SER A 34 18.24 2.09 -5.73
C SER A 34 17.25 2.27 -4.59
N ALA A 35 17.60 3.06 -3.57
CA ALA A 35 16.75 3.29 -2.42
C ALA A 35 15.47 4.06 -2.80
N THR A 36 15.59 5.06 -3.68
CA THR A 36 14.45 5.85 -4.17
C THR A 36 13.49 4.98 -4.97
N LEU A 37 14.01 4.15 -5.89
CA LEU A 37 13.19 3.25 -6.68
C LEU A 37 12.48 2.22 -5.81
N GLU A 38 13.20 1.60 -4.87
CA GLU A 38 12.65 0.60 -3.94
C GLU A 38 11.54 1.19 -3.07
N HIS A 39 11.74 2.40 -2.52
CA HIS A 39 10.71 3.10 -1.76
C HIS A 39 9.49 3.44 -2.63
N ALA A 40 9.68 3.98 -3.84
CA ALA A 40 8.58 4.30 -4.74
C ALA A 40 7.76 3.06 -5.13
N LEU A 41 8.44 1.96 -5.43
CA LEU A 41 7.80 0.67 -5.74
C LEU A 41 7.04 0.13 -4.54
N MET A 42 7.61 0.17 -3.33
CA MET A 42 6.93 -0.24 -2.10
C MET A 42 5.60 0.51 -1.91
N GLN A 43 5.62 1.84 -2.09
CA GLN A 43 4.41 2.65 -1.93
C GLN A 43 3.36 2.30 -2.98
N GLN A 44 3.76 2.11 -4.23
CA GLN A 44 2.85 1.74 -5.31
C GLN A 44 2.25 0.35 -5.11
N VAL A 45 3.07 -0.63 -4.72
CA VAL A 45 2.63 -2.00 -4.40
C VAL A 45 1.64 -1.98 -3.23
N LYS A 46 1.93 -1.22 -2.17
CA LYS A 46 1.01 -1.02 -1.03
C LYS A 46 -0.33 -0.44 -1.46
N LYS A 47 -0.31 0.58 -2.31
CA LYS A 47 -1.53 1.22 -2.82
C LYS A 47 -2.38 0.24 -3.60
N VAL A 48 -1.81 -0.45 -4.59
CA VAL A 48 -2.54 -1.39 -5.45
C VAL A 48 -3.06 -2.57 -4.63
N ALA A 49 -2.26 -3.14 -3.74
CA ALA A 49 -2.71 -4.24 -2.88
C ALA A 49 -3.90 -3.84 -1.99
N ARG A 50 -3.89 -2.61 -1.44
CA ARG A 50 -5.02 -2.07 -0.67
C ARG A 50 -6.27 -1.91 -1.52
N GLU A 51 -6.14 -1.35 -2.72
CA GLU A 51 -7.26 -1.17 -3.66
C GLU A 51 -7.88 -2.51 -4.04
N THR A 52 -7.05 -3.51 -4.35
CA THR A 52 -7.49 -4.89 -4.64
C THR A 52 -8.20 -5.50 -3.45
N TRP A 53 -7.63 -5.42 -2.24
CA TRP A 53 -8.23 -5.96 -1.03
C TRP A 53 -9.61 -5.33 -0.74
N LEU A 54 -9.74 -4.01 -0.88
CA LEU A 54 -11.02 -3.33 -0.71
C LEU A 54 -12.06 -3.79 -1.73
N LYS A 55 -11.65 -4.03 -2.97
CA LYS A 55 -12.55 -4.53 -4.02
C LYS A 55 -13.02 -5.95 -3.71
N GLU A 56 -12.12 -6.83 -3.30
CA GLU A 56 -12.41 -8.23 -2.95
C GLU A 56 -13.31 -8.34 -1.71
N ASN A 57 -13.09 -7.49 -0.71
CA ASN A 57 -13.79 -7.55 0.57
C ASN A 57 -15.06 -6.68 0.61
N LYS A 58 -15.41 -6.01 -0.49
CA LYS A 58 -16.54 -5.06 -0.55
C LYS A 58 -17.86 -5.71 -0.09
N GLN A 59 -18.14 -6.93 -0.52
CA GLN A 59 -19.37 -7.62 -0.15
C GLN A 59 -19.42 -7.97 1.34
N ALA A 60 -18.30 -8.43 1.90
CA ALA A 60 -18.20 -8.74 3.33
C ALA A 60 -18.32 -7.48 4.19
N LEU A 61 -17.69 -6.38 3.77
CA LEU A 61 -17.81 -5.08 4.42
C LEU A 61 -19.25 -4.55 4.40
N ASN A 62 -19.93 -4.65 3.26
CA ASN A 62 -21.34 -4.27 3.18
C ASN A 62 -22.20 -5.11 4.14
N SER A 63 -22.03 -6.43 4.14
CA SER A 63 -22.79 -7.32 5.03
C SER A 63 -22.56 -7.00 6.52
N LEU A 64 -21.32 -6.62 6.88
CA LEU A 64 -20.99 -6.16 8.23
C LEU A 64 -21.64 -4.82 8.58
N ASN A 65 -21.68 -3.89 7.63
CA ASN A 65 -22.34 -2.60 7.82
C ASN A 65 -23.85 -2.79 8.00
N ASP A 66 -24.49 -3.61 7.17
CA ASP A 66 -25.92 -3.92 7.26
C ASP A 66 -26.24 -4.53 8.64
N LEU A 67 -25.44 -5.49 9.10
CA LEU A 67 -25.58 -6.07 10.45
C LEU A 67 -25.44 -5.04 11.57
N ALA A 68 -24.49 -4.10 11.43
CA ALA A 68 -24.28 -3.04 12.42
C ALA A 68 -25.42 -2.02 12.43
N GLU A 69 -26.00 -1.70 11.26
CA GLU A 69 -27.18 -0.84 11.16
C GLU A 69 -28.42 -1.52 11.77
N GLU A 70 -28.61 -2.82 11.54
CA GLU A 70 -29.74 -3.58 12.07
C GLU A 70 -29.64 -3.80 13.59
N ASN A 71 -28.46 -4.10 14.12
CA ASN A 71 -28.29 -4.57 15.50
C ASN A 71 -27.64 -3.54 16.44
N GLY A 72 -27.16 -2.41 15.89
CA GLY A 72 -26.30 -1.48 16.61
C GLY A 72 -24.90 -2.07 16.89
N LEU A 73 -24.00 -1.25 17.42
CA LEU A 73 -22.66 -1.68 17.80
C LEU A 73 -22.62 -2.03 19.28
N PHE A 74 -21.83 -3.04 19.65
CA PHE A 74 -21.57 -3.37 21.06
C PHE A 74 -21.06 -2.16 21.86
N SER A 75 -20.28 -1.28 21.23
CA SER A 75 -19.76 -0.06 21.84
C SER A 75 -20.83 1.00 22.13
N ASP A 76 -22.01 0.92 21.52
CA ASP A 76 -23.04 1.94 21.69
C ASP A 76 -23.61 1.95 23.10
N SER A 77 -23.60 0.81 23.81
CA SER A 77 -23.98 0.73 25.24
C SER A 77 -22.99 1.44 26.19
N TYR A 78 -21.82 1.83 25.70
CA TYR A 78 -20.75 2.46 26.49
C TYR A 78 -20.41 3.88 26.01
N ARG A 79 -21.16 4.40 25.02
CA ARG A 79 -20.91 5.72 24.45
C ARG A 79 -21.56 6.78 25.36
N ASN A 80 -20.75 7.55 26.08
CA ASN A 80 -21.22 8.73 26.81
C ASN A 80 -21.46 9.88 25.81
N PHE A 81 -22.65 10.47 25.82
CA PHE A 81 -23.01 11.66 25.04
C PHE A 81 -22.78 12.94 25.83
#